data_AF-A0A1F5G4G4-F1
#
_entry.id   AF-A0A1F5G4G4-F1
#
_cell.length_a   1.000
_cell.length_b   1.000
_cell.length_c   1.000
_cell.angle_alpha   90.00
_cell.angle_beta   90.00
_cell.angle_gamma   90.00
#
_symmetry.space_group_name_H-M   'P 1'
#
loop_
_entity.id
_entity.type
_entity.pdbx_description
1 polymer ?
#
loop_
_entity_poly.entity_id
_entity_poly.type
_entity_poly.pdbx_seq_one_letter_code
_entity_poly.pdbx_strand_id
1 'polypeptide(L)'
;MHQVGETRLVFNLAPKKDNEAIIFTRRLNRDFTDALAYLFDFWQSELGVTSWNMVIFCPPIAIAKEEKAQWGHFPWMARIVDRGSEGSVVSDIGYKELYGLASIVSHDPFEISRAFARYLSSS
;
A
#
# COMPACT_ATOMS: atom_id res chain seq x y z
N MET A 1 10.91 -0.46 -6.00
CA MET A 1 9.85 0.34 -6.66
C MET A 1 9.46 -0.37 -7.93
N HIS A 2 8.17 -0.59 -8.11
CA HIS A 2 7.58 -1.32 -9.23
C HIS A 2 6.70 -0.37 -10.03
N GLN A 3 6.61 -0.59 -11.34
CA GLN A 3 5.85 0.25 -12.24
C GLN A 3 4.83 -0.61 -12.99
N VAL A 4 3.58 -0.18 -12.98
CA VAL A 4 2.48 -0.73 -13.76
C VAL A 4 1.94 0.45 -14.57
N GLY A 5 2.25 0.50 -15.86
CA GLY A 5 1.94 1.67 -16.70
C GLY A 5 2.44 2.99 -16.11
N GLU A 6 1.52 3.93 -15.83
CA GLU A 6 1.83 5.22 -15.18
C GLU A 6 1.83 5.16 -13.64
N THR A 7 1.39 4.05 -13.06
CA THR A 7 1.28 3.86 -11.61
C THR A 7 2.56 3.28 -11.04
N ARG A 8 2.92 3.74 -9.83
CA ARG A 8 4.07 3.23 -9.08
C ARG A 8 3.62 2.56 -7.80
N LEU A 9 4.28 1.46 -7.47
CA LEU A 9 4.10 0.72 -6.21
C LEU A 9 5.44 0.64 -5.48
N VAL A 10 5.43 0.92 -4.19
CA VAL A 10 6.57 0.74 -3.28
C VAL A 10 6.14 0.02 -2.02
N PHE A 11 7.01 -0.84 -1.49
CA PHE A 11 6.91 -1.29 -0.11
C PHE A 11 7.58 -0.24 0.78
N ASN A 12 6.91 0.16 1.85
CA ASN A 12 7.38 1.23 2.73
C ASN A 12 8.68 0.78 3.43
N LEU A 13 9.72 1.63 3.41
CA LEU A 13 11.02 1.36 4.05
C LEU A 13 10.98 1.48 5.58
N ALA A 14 10.06 2.27 6.11
CA ALA A 14 9.79 2.40 7.54
C ALA A 14 8.33 2.03 7.81
N PRO A 15 7.96 0.76 7.55
CA PRO A 15 6.57 0.32 7.65
C PRO A 15 6.07 0.48 9.09
N LYS A 16 4.79 0.85 9.22
CA LYS A 16 4.10 0.93 10.52
C LYS A 16 3.30 -0.33 10.82
N LYS A 17 3.03 -1.15 9.81
CA LYS A 17 2.41 -2.47 9.88
C LYS A 17 3.08 -3.40 8.86
N ASP A 18 2.89 -4.69 9.03
CA ASP A 18 3.44 -5.70 8.13
C ASP A 18 3.00 -5.46 6.67
N ASN A 19 3.91 -5.79 5.75
CA ASN A 19 3.72 -5.73 4.29
C ASN A 19 3.23 -4.38 3.75
N GLU A 20 3.45 -3.27 4.45
CA GLU A 20 2.91 -1.97 4.05
C GLU A 20 3.33 -1.55 2.63
N ALA A 21 2.32 -1.38 1.77
CA ALA A 21 2.48 -0.97 0.38
C ALA A 21 1.87 0.41 0.13
N ILE A 22 2.53 1.19 -0.71
CA ILE A 22 2.06 2.49 -1.17
C ILE A 22 2.00 2.46 -2.69
N ILE A 23 0.82 2.69 -3.25
CA ILE A 23 0.57 2.82 -4.68
C ILE A 23 0.25 4.29 -4.96
N PHE A 24 0.87 4.89 -5.96
CA PHE A 24 0.57 6.27 -6.31
C PHE A 24 0.63 6.54 -7.81
N THR A 25 -0.22 7.45 -8.25
CA THR A 25 -0.37 7.90 -9.63
C THR A 25 -0.79 9.36 -9.68
N ARG A 26 -0.55 10.05 -10.80
CA ARG A 26 -1.05 11.42 -11.00
C ARG A 26 -2.54 11.46 -11.28
N ARG A 27 -3.13 10.38 -11.80
CA ARG A 27 -4.54 10.28 -12.18
C ARG A 27 -5.05 8.88 -11.91
N LEU A 28 -6.26 8.77 -11.35
CA LEU A 28 -6.93 7.47 -11.29
C LEU A 28 -7.15 6.95 -12.72
N ASN A 29 -6.59 5.77 -12.98
CA ASN A 29 -6.63 5.10 -14.27
C ASN A 29 -6.67 3.58 -14.05
N ARG A 30 -6.74 2.82 -15.15
CA ARG A 30 -6.75 1.35 -15.09
C ARG A 30 -5.45 0.79 -14.50
N ASP A 31 -4.31 1.42 -14.77
CA ASP A 31 -3.03 0.99 -14.21
C ASP A 31 -3.03 1.01 -12.67
N PHE A 32 -3.77 1.94 -12.05
CA PHE A 32 -3.93 1.99 -10.59
C PHE A 32 -4.72 0.80 -10.05
N THR A 33 -5.80 0.42 -10.74
CA THR A 33 -6.58 -0.76 -10.36
C THR A 33 -5.83 -2.06 -10.65
N ASP A 34 -5.06 -2.12 -11.73
CA ASP A 34 -4.24 -3.28 -12.07
C ASP A 34 -3.11 -3.45 -11.03
N ALA A 35 -2.46 -2.36 -10.61
CA ALA A 35 -1.46 -2.41 -9.53
C ALA A 35 -2.04 -2.91 -8.20
N LEU A 36 -3.28 -2.51 -7.86
CA LEU A 36 -3.99 -3.04 -6.69
C LEU A 36 -4.29 -4.54 -6.85
N ALA A 37 -4.77 -4.96 -8.01
CA ALA A 37 -5.06 -6.36 -8.30
C ALA A 37 -3.82 -7.24 -8.18
N TYR A 38 -2.70 -6.83 -8.78
CA TYR A 38 -1.42 -7.54 -8.65
C TYR A 38 -0.95 -7.62 -7.21
N LEU A 39 -1.09 -6.53 -6.43
CA LEU A 39 -0.70 -6.54 -5.02
C LEU A 39 -1.55 -7.55 -4.22
N PHE A 40 -2.87 -7.55 -4.41
CA PHE A 40 -3.77 -8.45 -3.68
C PHE A 40 -3.60 -9.90 -4.09
N ASP A 41 -3.44 -10.18 -5.38
CA ASP A 41 -3.17 -11.53 -5.86
C ASP A 41 -1.83 -12.05 -5.35
N PHE A 42 -0.77 -11.23 -5.37
CA PHE A 42 0.52 -11.57 -4.76
C PHE A 42 0.38 -11.85 -3.24
N TRP A 43 -0.31 -10.99 -2.51
CA TRP A 43 -0.54 -11.18 -1.08
C TRP A 43 -1.29 -12.47 -0.77
N GLN A 44 -2.30 -12.80 -1.56
CA GLN A 44 -3.06 -14.03 -1.37
C GLN A 44 -2.26 -15.27 -1.76
N SER A 45 -1.63 -15.26 -2.94
CA SER A 45 -0.99 -16.45 -3.54
C SER A 45 0.39 -16.75 -2.93
N GLU A 46 1.21 -15.73 -2.67
CA GLU A 46 2.60 -15.91 -2.22
C GLU A 46 2.75 -15.73 -0.71
N LEU A 47 1.93 -14.87 -0.08
CA LEU A 47 2.05 -14.54 1.35
C LEU A 47 0.91 -15.11 2.23
N GLY A 48 -0.16 -15.64 1.62
CA GLY A 48 -1.32 -16.16 2.36
C GLY A 48 -2.13 -15.11 3.12
N VAL A 49 -1.99 -13.84 2.76
CA VAL A 49 -2.71 -12.71 3.36
C VAL A 49 -4.13 -12.66 2.81
N THR A 50 -5.11 -12.72 3.71
CA THR A 50 -6.55 -12.72 3.32
C THR A 50 -7.32 -11.50 3.82
N SER A 51 -6.73 -10.67 4.68
CA SER A 51 -7.34 -9.45 5.19
C SER A 51 -6.37 -8.28 5.15
N TRP A 52 -6.85 -7.11 4.73
CA TRP A 52 -6.07 -5.89 4.63
C TRP A 52 -6.90 -4.64 4.92
N ASN A 53 -6.23 -3.56 5.29
CA ASN A 53 -6.82 -2.23 5.35
C ASN A 53 -6.22 -1.34 4.26
N MET A 54 -7.06 -0.56 3.59
CA MET A 54 -6.64 0.37 2.54
C MET A 54 -7.21 1.77 2.81
N VAL A 55 -6.36 2.78 2.66
CA VAL A 55 -6.76 4.20 2.65
C VAL A 55 -6.34 4.82 1.34
N ILE A 56 -7.23 5.62 0.74
CA ILE A 56 -6.93 6.39 -0.47
C ILE A 56 -6.81 7.86 -0.09
N PHE A 57 -5.63 8.42 -0.31
CA PHE A 57 -5.37 9.85 -0.26
C PHE A 57 -5.60 10.43 -1.66
N CYS A 58 -6.36 11.52 -1.71
CA CYS A 58 -6.66 12.22 -2.93
C CYS A 58 -6.66 13.74 -2.70
N PRO A 59 -6.48 14.54 -3.75
CA PRO A 59 -6.79 15.97 -3.67
C PRO A 59 -8.23 16.17 -3.19
N PRO A 60 -8.53 17.23 -2.42
CA PRO A 60 -9.90 17.50 -2.00
C PRO A 60 -10.88 17.53 -3.18
N ILE A 61 -12.05 16.90 -3.02
CA ILE A 61 -13.02 16.68 -4.11
C ILE A 61 -13.67 18.00 -4.54
N ALA A 62 -13.92 18.90 -3.59
CA ALA A 62 -14.42 20.25 -3.83
C ALA A 62 -13.36 21.25 -3.38
N ILE A 63 -12.72 21.89 -4.36
CA ILE A 63 -11.66 22.87 -4.13
C ILE A 63 -12.12 24.23 -4.66
N ALA A 64 -12.00 25.26 -3.82
CA ALA A 64 -12.13 26.65 -4.25
C ALA A 64 -11.06 26.95 -5.33
N LYS A 65 -11.40 27.78 -6.32
CA LYS A 65 -10.54 27.99 -7.51
C LYS A 65 -9.12 28.43 -7.14
N GLU A 66 -8.99 29.14 -6.04
CA GLU A 66 -7.75 29.68 -5.46
C GLU A 66 -6.83 28.59 -4.89
N GLU A 67 -7.39 27.50 -4.37
CA GLU A 67 -6.65 26.40 -3.75
C GLU A 67 -6.27 25.30 -4.76
N LYS A 68 -6.88 25.31 -5.97
CA LYS A 68 -6.63 24.30 -7.01
C LYS A 68 -5.18 24.22 -7.46
N ALA A 69 -4.47 25.36 -7.45
CA ALA A 69 -3.06 25.41 -7.76
C ALA A 69 -2.19 24.73 -6.70
N GLN A 70 -2.60 24.79 -5.41
CA GLN A 70 -1.85 24.20 -4.30
C GLN A 70 -1.95 22.67 -4.30
N TRP A 71 -3.12 22.12 -4.66
CA TRP A 71 -3.34 20.68 -4.73
C TRP A 71 -3.02 20.05 -6.10
N GLY A 72 -2.65 20.86 -7.10
CA GLY A 72 -2.41 20.40 -8.48
C GLY A 72 -1.27 19.38 -8.63
N HIS A 73 -0.38 19.30 -7.63
CA HIS A 73 0.74 18.34 -7.60
C HIS A 73 0.48 17.14 -6.69
N PHE A 74 -0.61 17.14 -5.92
CA PHE A 74 -0.90 16.05 -4.99
C PHE A 74 -1.34 14.80 -5.78
N PRO A 75 -0.64 13.66 -5.63
CA PRO A 75 -0.99 12.45 -6.36
C PRO A 75 -2.21 11.77 -5.74
N TRP A 76 -2.84 10.89 -6.51
CA TRP A 76 -3.68 9.85 -5.94
C TRP A 76 -2.77 8.79 -5.33
N MET A 77 -3.02 8.40 -4.09
CA MET A 77 -2.20 7.43 -3.37
C MET A 77 -3.08 6.46 -2.61
N ALA A 78 -2.89 5.15 -2.78
CA ALA A 78 -3.38 4.15 -1.85
C ALA A 78 -2.25 3.73 -0.91
N ARG A 79 -2.57 3.66 0.38
CA ARG A 79 -1.73 3.02 1.40
C ARG A 79 -2.46 1.79 1.89
N ILE A 80 -1.82 0.64 1.78
CA ILE A 80 -2.39 -0.66 2.11
C ILE A 80 -1.51 -1.32 3.16
N VAL A 81 -2.13 -1.89 4.18
CA VAL A 81 -1.44 -2.64 5.24
C VAL A 81 -2.09 -4.01 5.41
N ASP A 82 -1.25 -4.99 5.69
CA ASP A 82 -1.67 -6.36 6.01
C ASP A 82 -2.30 -6.42 7.40
N ARG A 83 -3.41 -7.17 7.51
CA ARG A 83 -4.15 -7.41 8.74
C ARG A 83 -4.06 -8.89 9.20
N GLY A 84 -3.41 -9.76 8.42
CA GLY A 84 -3.30 -11.19 8.65
C GLY A 84 -4.55 -11.96 8.22
N SER A 85 -4.84 -13.08 8.90
CA SER A 85 -6.00 -13.94 8.61
C SER A 85 -7.27 -13.46 9.31
N GLU A 86 -8.43 -13.81 8.75
CA GLU A 86 -9.76 -13.40 9.24
C GLU A 86 -10.07 -13.84 10.69
N GLY A 87 -9.39 -14.88 11.18
CA GLY A 87 -9.51 -15.38 12.56
C GLY A 87 -8.55 -14.74 13.57
N SER A 88 -7.71 -13.80 13.13
CA SER A 88 -6.75 -13.11 13.98
C SER A 88 -7.42 -12.06 14.86
N VAL A 89 -7.52 -12.33 16.16
CA VAL A 89 -7.96 -11.36 17.19
C VAL A 89 -6.86 -10.31 17.48
N VAL A 90 -5.65 -10.48 16.92
CA VAL A 90 -4.45 -9.68 17.23
C VAL A 90 -4.05 -8.79 16.04
N SER A 91 -5.00 -8.07 15.46
CA SER A 91 -4.70 -7.22 14.30
C SER A 91 -5.09 -5.75 14.44
N ASP A 92 -5.81 -5.41 15.50
CA ASP A 92 -6.03 -4.01 15.87
C ASP A 92 -4.78 -3.42 16.52
N ILE A 93 -4.56 -2.13 16.31
CA ILE A 93 -3.48 -1.34 16.91
C ILE A 93 -3.33 -1.73 18.39
N GLY A 94 -2.27 -2.45 18.72
CA GLY A 94 -2.02 -2.95 20.06
C GLY A 94 -1.34 -1.89 20.93
N TYR A 95 -1.31 -2.12 22.24
CA TYR A 95 -0.54 -1.32 23.20
C TYR A 95 0.91 -1.06 22.73
N LYS A 96 1.51 -1.99 21.99
CA LYS A 96 2.87 -1.89 21.46
C LYS A 96 3.03 -0.85 20.34
N GLU A 97 1.99 -0.55 19.56
CA GLU A 97 2.01 0.53 18.56
C GLU A 97 1.58 1.88 19.14
N LEU A 98 0.81 1.88 20.24
CA LEU A 98 0.42 3.10 20.96
C LEU A 98 1.54 3.66 21.86
N TYR A 99 2.40 2.80 22.42
CA TYR A 99 3.47 3.20 23.35
C TYR A 99 4.90 2.83 22.89
N GLY A 100 5.06 2.02 21.84
CA GLY A 100 6.36 1.66 21.28
C GLY A 100 6.76 2.56 20.11
N LEU A 101 7.89 3.24 20.23
CA LEU A 101 8.47 4.09 19.18
C LEU A 101 8.92 3.31 17.91
N ALA A 102 8.78 1.98 17.90
CA ALA A 102 9.16 1.11 16.81
C ALA A 102 7.96 0.25 16.38
N SER A 103 7.67 0.27 15.08
CA SER A 103 6.76 -0.70 14.49
C SER A 103 7.41 -2.08 14.56
N ILE A 104 6.68 -3.08 15.06
CA ILE A 104 7.14 -4.46 14.99
C ILE A 104 6.75 -4.94 13.60
N VAL A 105 7.68 -4.78 12.66
CA VAL A 105 7.54 -5.34 11.32
C VAL A 105 8.34 -6.62 11.26
N SER A 106 7.66 -7.72 10.96
CA SER A 106 8.24 -9.05 10.92
C SER A 106 9.00 -9.32 9.61
N HIS A 107 8.75 -8.54 8.56
CA HIS A 107 9.29 -8.76 7.22
C HIS A 107 10.13 -7.59 6.71
N ASP A 108 11.28 -7.89 6.10
CA ASP A 108 12.12 -6.90 5.41
C ASP A 108 11.42 -6.38 4.14
N PRO A 109 11.14 -5.06 4.03
CA PRO A 109 10.54 -4.46 2.83
C PRO A 109 11.29 -4.76 1.53
N PHE A 110 12.61 -4.96 1.59
CA PHE A 110 13.41 -5.31 0.43
C PHE A 110 13.19 -6.75 -0.03
N GLU A 111 12.99 -7.69 0.89
CA GLU A 111 12.68 -9.09 0.54
C GLU A 111 11.30 -9.19 -0.10
N ILE A 112 10.30 -8.51 0.47
CA ILE A 112 8.95 -8.47 -0.11
C ILE A 112 9.00 -7.82 -1.50
N SER A 113 9.73 -6.71 -1.65
CA SER A 113 9.90 -6.06 -2.97
C SER A 113 10.53 -7.01 -3.99
N ARG A 114 11.53 -7.82 -3.60
CA ARG A 114 12.13 -8.82 -4.49
C ARG A 114 11.14 -9.93 -4.86
N ALA A 115 10.39 -10.44 -3.89
CA ALA A 115 9.36 -11.45 -4.13
C ALA A 115 8.29 -10.94 -5.10
N PHE A 116 7.81 -9.71 -4.89
CA PHE A 116 6.84 -9.08 -5.79
C PHE A 116 7.38 -8.86 -7.20
N ALA A 117 8.66 -8.50 -7.36
CA ALA A 117 9.30 -8.41 -8.68
C ALA A 117 9.31 -9.75 -9.43
N ARG A 118 9.57 -10.85 -8.71
CA ARG A 118 9.54 -12.20 -9.28
C ARG A 118 8.12 -12.58 -9.71
N TYR A 119 7.14 -12.33 -8.85
CA TYR A 119 5.71 -12.53 -9.14
C TYR A 119 5.30 -11.82 -10.43
N LEU A 120 5.59 -10.52 -10.56
CA LEU A 120 5.27 -9.75 -11.77
C LEU A 120 5.98 -10.24 -13.05
N SER A 121 7.05 -11.01 -12.91
CA SER A 121 7.76 -11.61 -14.06
C SER A 121 7.17 -12.97 -14.48
N SER A 122 6.37 -13.59 -13.61
CA SER A 122 5.69 -14.87 -13.84
C SER A 122 4.21 -14.74 -14.22
N SER A 123 3.62 -13.56 -14.00
CA SER A 123 2.24 -13.19 -14.35
C SER A 123 2.13 -12.66 -15.77
#